data_AF-A0A0R3RP15-F1
#
_entry.id   AF-A0A0R3RP15-F1
#
_cell.length_a   1.000
_cell.length_b   1.000
_cell.length_c   1.000
_cell.angle_alpha   90.00
_cell.angle_beta   90.00
_cell.angle_gamma   90.00
#
_symmetry.space_group_name_H-M   'P 1'
#
loop_
_entity.id
_entity.type
_entity.pdbx_description
1 polymer ?
#
loop_
_entity_poly.entity_id
_entity_poly.type
_entity_poly.pdbx_seq_one_letter_code
_entity_poly.pdbx_strand_id
1 'polypeptide(L)'
;VALPKYLRSNEQLILNLKQNSRRHTSHFDFYATLYDIARYARKDNFQKWDEHNFRSEFGEIRGGIRARSLLRPISYDRTCEEMEIPHEYCICEQTWHKSDIHSDDATKAAQLVIVYVNDFLKQKNLSGICETLDFIQKQACEWLLSNCGWEAFNGKYSQDIKLIRLNSAKLIYKKNFRPFVM
;
A
#
# COMPACT_ATOMS: atom_id res chain seq x y z
N VAL A 1 23.16 0.81 12.56
CA VAL A 1 23.19 -0.28 13.58
C VAL A 1 24.64 -0.69 13.79
N ALA A 2 25.14 -0.74 15.03
CA ALA A 2 26.50 -1.19 15.31
C ALA A 2 26.48 -2.64 15.82
N LEU A 3 27.21 -3.53 15.15
CA LEU A 3 27.34 -4.93 15.58
C LEU A 3 28.30 -5.07 16.77
N PRO A 4 27.95 -5.88 17.79
CA PRO A 4 28.88 -6.29 18.84
C PRO A 4 30.14 -6.95 18.26
N LYS A 5 31.32 -6.67 18.85
CA LYS A 5 32.62 -7.12 18.32
C LYS A 5 32.68 -8.62 18.07
N TYR A 6 32.17 -9.43 19.01
CA TYR A 6 32.22 -10.90 18.93
C TYR A 6 31.38 -11.48 17.79
N LEU A 7 30.38 -10.75 17.28
CA LEU A 7 29.55 -11.18 16.14
C LEU A 7 30.13 -10.79 14.79
N ARG A 8 31.16 -9.92 14.76
CA ARG A 8 31.74 -9.42 13.50
C ARG A 8 32.58 -10.46 12.77
N SER A 9 32.98 -11.54 13.44
CA SER A 9 33.66 -12.69 12.84
C SER A 9 32.70 -13.63 12.10
N ASN A 10 31.38 -13.49 12.27
CA ASN A 10 30.41 -14.31 11.56
C ASN A 10 30.24 -13.78 10.12
N GLU A 11 30.86 -14.47 9.17
CA GLU A 11 30.88 -14.06 7.76
C GLU A 11 29.47 -14.00 7.14
N GLN A 12 28.60 -14.95 7.48
CA GLN A 12 27.22 -14.98 6.99
C GLN A 12 26.43 -13.76 7.45
N LEU A 13 26.51 -13.42 8.74
CA LEU A 13 25.85 -12.23 9.29
C LEU A 13 26.34 -10.94 8.62
N ILE A 14 27.66 -10.81 8.46
CA ILE A 14 28.27 -9.65 7.79
C ILE A 14 27.84 -9.56 6.34
N LEU A 15 27.76 -10.70 5.63
CA LEU A 15 27.29 -10.77 4.26
C LEU A 15 25.82 -10.34 4.15
N ASN A 16 24.95 -10.89 5.00
CA ASN A 16 23.53 -10.54 5.06
C ASN A 16 23.36 -9.03 5.27
N LEU A 17 24.06 -8.44 6.23
CA LEU A 17 23.98 -7.00 6.51
C LEU A 17 24.44 -6.13 5.34
N LYS A 18 25.53 -6.52 4.65
CA LYS A 18 26.02 -5.81 3.46
C LYS A 18 25.04 -5.90 2.29
N GLN A 19 24.41 -7.05 2.09
CA GLN A 19 23.41 -7.22 1.04
C GLN A 19 22.13 -6.44 1.37
N ASN A 20 21.64 -6.60 2.61
CA ASN A 20 20.41 -5.97 3.10
C ASN A 20 20.51 -4.44 3.19
N SER A 21 21.71 -3.86 3.35
CA SER A 21 21.89 -2.40 3.36
C SER A 21 21.53 -1.73 2.03
N ARG A 22 21.41 -2.50 0.95
CA ARG A 22 20.98 -2.03 -0.37
C ARG A 22 19.56 -2.46 -0.73
N ARG A 23 18.86 -3.12 0.20
CA ARG A 23 17.48 -3.60 0.00
C ARG A 23 16.48 -2.58 0.46
N HIS A 24 15.30 -2.61 -0.16
CA HIS A 24 14.16 -1.87 0.34
C HIS A 24 13.66 -2.49 1.65
N THR A 25 13.64 -1.67 2.70
CA THR A 25 13.31 -2.07 4.07
C THR A 25 12.32 -1.08 4.68
N SER A 26 11.61 -1.53 5.70
CA SER A 26 10.54 -0.77 6.35
C SER A 26 10.62 -0.87 7.88
N HIS A 27 9.78 -0.11 8.58
CA HIS A 27 9.65 -0.20 10.03
C HIS A 27 9.22 -1.60 10.51
N PHE A 28 8.54 -2.38 9.67
CA PHE A 28 8.17 -3.77 9.99
C PHE A 28 9.40 -4.67 10.07
N ASP A 29 10.39 -4.44 9.21
CA ASP A 29 11.65 -5.19 9.23
C ASP A 29 12.47 -4.86 10.48
N PHE A 30 12.42 -3.60 10.93
CA PHE A 30 13.06 -3.20 12.18
C PHE A 30 12.41 -3.92 13.38
N TYR A 31 11.08 -3.98 13.43
CA TYR A 31 10.37 -4.75 14.46
C TYR A 31 10.75 -6.24 14.43
N ALA A 32 10.74 -6.86 13.24
CA ALA A 32 11.15 -8.26 13.08
C ALA A 32 12.61 -8.49 13.50
N THR A 33 13.50 -7.53 13.22
CA THR A 33 14.91 -7.58 13.64
C THR A 33 15.05 -7.58 15.16
N LEU A 34 14.34 -6.69 15.85
CA LEU A 34 14.37 -6.65 17.32
C LEU A 34 13.79 -7.94 17.92
N TYR A 35 12.71 -8.46 17.34
CA TYR A 35 12.13 -9.72 17.76
C TYR A 35 13.08 -10.90 17.53
N ASP A 36 13.74 -10.97 16.38
CA ASP A 36 14.75 -11.98 16.04
C ASP A 36 15.88 -11.99 17.08
N ILE A 37 16.46 -10.82 17.37
CA ILE A 37 17.50 -10.66 18.40
C ILE A 37 17.01 -11.16 19.77
N ALA A 38 15.80 -10.76 20.17
CA ALA A 38 15.29 -11.05 21.51
C ALA A 38 14.84 -12.50 21.69
N ARG A 39 14.33 -13.15 20.63
CA ARG A 39 13.59 -14.42 20.72
C ARG A 39 14.15 -15.53 19.85
N TYR A 40 14.50 -15.26 18.60
CA TYR A 40 14.84 -16.33 17.65
C TYR A 40 16.34 -16.60 17.61
N ALA A 41 17.18 -15.61 17.25
CA ALA A 41 18.65 -15.71 17.26
C ALA A 41 19.25 -16.04 18.65
N ARG A 42 18.49 -15.83 19.73
CA ARG A 42 18.92 -16.23 21.07
C ARG A 42 18.87 -17.76 21.26
N LYS A 43 17.97 -18.49 20.57
CA LYS A 43 17.77 -19.94 20.77
C LYS A 43 19.01 -20.76 20.39
N ASP A 44 19.79 -20.26 19.46
CA ASP A 44 20.98 -20.87 18.91
C ASP A 44 22.27 -20.10 19.28
N ASN A 45 22.20 -19.24 20.31
CA ASN A 45 23.33 -18.42 20.76
C ASN A 45 23.97 -17.56 19.64
N PHE A 46 23.14 -17.00 18.76
CA PHE A 46 23.53 -16.08 17.69
C PHE A 46 24.51 -16.69 16.67
N GLN A 47 24.40 -18.00 16.41
CA GLN A 47 25.30 -18.73 15.51
C GLN A 47 24.72 -18.91 14.10
N LYS A 48 23.40 -18.90 13.94
CA LYS A 48 22.68 -19.18 12.70
C LYS A 48 21.93 -17.95 12.18
N TRP A 49 22.29 -17.58 10.95
CA TRP A 49 21.76 -16.41 10.25
C TRP A 49 21.18 -16.78 8.88
N ASP A 50 20.69 -18.01 8.76
CA ASP A 50 19.88 -18.51 7.66
C ASP A 50 18.50 -17.83 7.61
N GLU A 51 17.75 -18.07 6.54
CA GLU A 51 16.40 -17.52 6.41
C GLU A 51 15.51 -18.00 7.56
N HIS A 52 14.68 -17.09 8.07
CA HIS A 52 13.62 -17.42 9.01
C HIS A 52 12.29 -16.91 8.50
N ASN A 53 11.27 -17.77 8.60
CA ASN A 53 9.91 -17.44 8.24
C ASN A 53 9.15 -17.07 9.52
N PHE A 54 8.82 -15.77 9.66
CA PHE A 54 8.17 -15.24 10.85
C PHE A 54 6.64 -15.45 10.87
N ARG A 55 6.07 -16.20 9.92
CA ARG A 55 4.61 -16.44 9.87
C ARG A 55 4.07 -17.09 11.13
N SER A 56 4.86 -17.93 11.80
CA SER A 56 4.42 -18.56 13.05
C SER A 56 4.30 -17.57 14.21
N GLU A 57 5.06 -16.47 14.17
CA GLU A 57 5.12 -15.47 15.23
C GLU A 57 4.24 -14.25 14.96
N PHE A 58 4.11 -13.83 13.69
CA PHE A 58 3.38 -12.62 13.31
C PHE A 58 2.12 -12.91 12.47
N GLY A 59 1.86 -14.17 12.12
CA GLY A 59 0.77 -14.60 11.24
C GLY A 59 1.15 -14.59 9.76
N GLU A 60 0.31 -15.20 8.92
CA GLU A 60 0.57 -15.43 7.48
C GLU A 60 0.92 -14.15 6.71
N ILE A 61 0.20 -13.06 6.98
CA ILE A 61 0.36 -11.79 6.27
C ILE A 61 1.62 -11.06 6.75
N ARG A 62 1.72 -10.79 8.07
CA ARG A 62 2.79 -9.95 8.62
C ARG A 62 4.14 -10.66 8.65
N GLY A 63 4.14 -11.95 8.97
CA GLY A 63 5.37 -12.74 9.11
C GLY A 63 5.92 -13.28 7.79
N GLY A 64 5.18 -13.09 6.69
CA GLY A 64 5.62 -13.46 5.35
C GLY A 64 6.51 -12.39 4.71
N ILE A 65 5.99 -11.74 3.66
CA ILE A 65 6.76 -10.78 2.86
C ILE A 65 6.96 -9.43 3.57
N ARG A 66 6.03 -9.05 4.45
CA ARG A 66 5.97 -7.73 5.09
C ARG A 66 7.07 -7.45 6.10
N ALA A 67 7.44 -8.43 6.92
CA ALA A 67 8.43 -8.26 7.99
C ALA A 67 9.56 -9.28 7.88
N ARG A 68 10.78 -8.79 7.63
CA ARG A 68 12.01 -9.59 7.54
C ARG A 68 13.08 -9.03 8.47
N SER A 69 13.83 -9.90 9.13
CA SER A 69 14.96 -9.47 9.94
C SER A 69 16.10 -8.97 9.07
N LEU A 70 16.64 -7.79 9.37
CA LEU A 70 17.80 -7.19 8.70
C LEU A 70 19.08 -8.02 8.90
N LEU A 71 19.09 -8.97 9.84
CA LEU A 71 20.22 -9.86 10.13
C LEU A 71 20.19 -11.15 9.29
N ARG A 72 19.09 -11.42 8.58
CA ARG A 72 18.86 -12.62 7.78
C ARG A 72 18.74 -12.27 6.30
N PRO A 73 18.94 -13.21 5.36
CA PRO A 73 18.92 -12.89 3.93
C PRO A 73 17.58 -12.29 3.50
N ILE A 74 17.63 -11.19 2.74
CA ILE A 74 16.49 -10.64 1.99
C ILE A 74 16.80 -10.84 0.51
N SER A 75 16.13 -11.82 -0.11
CA SER A 75 16.50 -12.39 -1.41
C SER A 75 16.30 -11.44 -2.60
N TYR A 76 15.40 -10.46 -2.49
CA TYR A 76 15.13 -9.48 -3.55
C TYR A 76 14.60 -8.15 -2.98
N ASP A 77 14.50 -7.15 -3.85
CA ASP A 77 13.93 -5.85 -3.50
C ASP A 77 12.40 -5.90 -3.54
N ARG A 78 11.78 -5.76 -2.37
CA ARG A 78 10.32 -5.76 -2.23
C ARG A 78 9.74 -4.40 -2.60
N THR A 79 8.54 -4.38 -3.17
CA THR A 79 7.81 -3.14 -3.45
C THR A 79 7.09 -2.62 -2.19
N CYS A 80 6.68 -1.35 -2.20
CA CYS A 80 5.83 -0.81 -1.13
C CYS A 80 4.51 -1.58 -0.99
N GLU A 81 3.92 -1.99 -2.12
CA GLU A 81 2.68 -2.77 -2.16
C GLU A 81 2.84 -4.15 -1.52
N GLU A 82 3.90 -4.88 -1.87
CA GLU A 82 4.22 -6.17 -1.27
C GLU A 82 4.41 -6.08 0.25
N MET A 83 4.97 -4.97 0.73
CA MET A 83 5.17 -4.72 2.16
C MET A 83 3.95 -4.11 2.85
N GLU A 84 2.82 -3.96 2.16
CA GLU A 84 1.60 -3.31 2.64
C GLU A 84 1.89 -1.92 3.25
N ILE A 85 2.83 -1.19 2.65
CA ILE A 85 3.14 0.20 2.96
C ILE A 85 2.20 1.06 2.13
N PRO A 86 1.34 1.88 2.74
CA PRO A 86 0.50 2.81 2.00
C PRO A 86 1.35 3.71 1.11
N HIS A 87 0.82 4.02 -0.06
CA HIS A 87 1.54 4.76 -1.10
C HIS A 87 2.11 6.08 -0.56
N GLU A 88 1.35 6.76 0.29
CA GLU A 88 1.69 8.04 0.91
C GLU A 88 2.92 7.98 1.83
N TYR A 89 3.30 6.77 2.28
CA TYR A 89 4.47 6.51 3.12
C TYR A 89 5.60 5.79 2.37
N CYS A 90 5.45 5.57 1.07
CA CYS A 90 6.50 5.00 0.23
C CYS A 90 7.61 6.05 0.02
N ILE A 91 8.83 5.74 0.46
CA ILE A 91 9.95 6.71 0.45
C ILE A 91 10.45 7.00 -0.97
N CYS A 92 10.20 6.10 -1.92
CA CYS A 92 10.59 6.30 -3.32
C CYS A 92 9.78 7.45 -3.92
N GLU A 93 10.48 8.46 -4.45
CA GLU A 93 9.87 9.52 -5.25
C GLU A 93 9.22 8.89 -6.47
N GLN A 94 7.89 8.84 -6.48
CA GLN A 94 7.15 8.39 -7.64
C GLN A 94 7.06 9.54 -8.64
N THR A 95 7.62 9.33 -9.82
CA THR A 95 7.45 10.25 -10.93
C THR A 95 6.05 10.07 -11.51
N TRP A 96 5.13 10.87 -11.00
CA TRP A 96 3.78 10.94 -11.55
C TRP A 96 3.79 11.73 -12.85
N HIS A 97 3.45 11.06 -13.95
CA HIS A 97 3.23 11.74 -15.22
C HIS A 97 1.76 12.14 -15.33
N LYS A 98 1.50 13.42 -15.65
CA LYS A 98 0.16 13.88 -15.95
C LYS A 98 -0.30 13.19 -17.24
N SER A 99 -1.15 12.17 -17.11
CA SER A 99 -1.77 11.52 -18.25
C SER A 99 -2.78 12.46 -18.90
N ASP A 100 -2.88 12.47 -20.23
CA ASP A 100 -3.90 13.25 -20.94
C ASP A 100 -5.29 12.69 -20.64
N ILE A 101 -6.25 13.57 -20.29
CA ILE A 101 -7.63 13.16 -20.05
C ILE A 101 -8.30 12.64 -21.33
N HIS A 102 -7.85 13.09 -22.50
CA HIS A 102 -8.39 12.63 -23.77
C HIS A 102 -7.78 11.30 -24.22
N SER A 103 -6.72 10.82 -23.57
CA SER A 103 -6.09 9.53 -23.89
C SER A 103 -7.05 8.34 -23.79
N ASP A 104 -6.75 7.32 -24.58
CA ASP A 104 -7.43 6.02 -24.51
C ASP A 104 -7.24 5.36 -23.13
N ASP A 105 -6.09 5.56 -22.51
CA ASP A 105 -5.81 5.04 -21.16
C ASP A 105 -6.75 5.66 -20.12
N ALA A 106 -7.02 6.97 -20.20
CA ALA A 106 -8.01 7.61 -19.34
C ALA A 106 -9.42 7.07 -19.59
N THR A 107 -9.77 6.72 -20.83
CA THR A 107 -11.07 6.07 -21.14
C THR A 107 -11.15 4.67 -20.56
N LYS A 108 -10.11 3.86 -20.77
CA LYS A 108 -10.03 2.48 -20.27
C LYS A 108 -10.07 2.43 -18.75
N ALA A 109 -9.32 3.30 -18.08
CA ALA A 109 -9.33 3.42 -16.62
C ALA A 109 -10.74 3.77 -16.11
N ALA A 110 -11.42 4.72 -16.75
CA ALA A 110 -12.77 5.10 -16.37
C ALA A 110 -13.78 3.96 -16.54
N GLN A 111 -13.72 3.26 -17.67
CA GLN A 111 -14.57 2.10 -17.95
C GLN A 111 -14.30 0.96 -16.96
N LEU A 112 -13.04 0.70 -16.61
CA LEU A 112 -12.68 -0.32 -15.64
C LEU A 112 -13.30 -0.06 -14.26
N VAL A 113 -13.27 1.19 -13.80
CA VAL A 113 -13.89 1.59 -12.52
C VAL A 113 -15.40 1.36 -12.56
N ILE A 114 -16.07 1.71 -13.66
CA ILE A 114 -17.52 1.54 -13.82
C ILE A 114 -17.90 0.07 -13.78
N VAL A 115 -17.18 -0.77 -14.54
CA VAL A 115 -17.39 -2.22 -14.57
C VAL A 115 -17.22 -2.80 -13.18
N TYR A 116 -16.12 -2.45 -12.50
CA TYR A 116 -15.83 -2.93 -11.15
C TYR A 116 -16.94 -2.57 -10.15
N VAL A 117 -17.42 -1.32 -10.15
CA VAL A 117 -18.48 -0.89 -9.24
C VAL A 117 -19.80 -1.60 -9.55
N ASN A 118 -20.19 -1.69 -10.83
CA ASN A 118 -21.40 -2.41 -11.22
C ASN A 118 -21.35 -3.88 -10.83
N ASP A 119 -20.21 -4.55 -11.02
CA ASP A 119 -20.03 -5.95 -10.64
C ASP A 119 -20.05 -6.14 -9.13
N PHE A 120 -19.45 -5.22 -8.38
CA PHE A 120 -19.54 -5.21 -6.93
C PHE A 120 -20.99 -5.06 -6.45
N LEU A 121 -21.78 -4.15 -7.04
CA LEU A 121 -23.19 -3.96 -6.70
C LEU A 121 -24.04 -5.20 -7.01
N LYS A 122 -23.79 -5.86 -8.16
CA LYS A 122 -24.42 -7.14 -8.51
C LYS A 122 -24.07 -8.23 -7.50
N GLN A 123 -22.80 -8.39 -7.16
CA GLN A 123 -22.34 -9.38 -6.17
C GLN A 123 -22.95 -9.16 -4.78
N LYS A 124 -23.27 -7.91 -4.43
CA LYS A 124 -23.96 -7.54 -3.18
C LYS A 124 -25.49 -7.57 -3.27
N ASN A 125 -26.06 -7.99 -4.40
CA ASN A 125 -27.51 -7.99 -4.67
C ASN A 125 -28.16 -6.60 -4.49
N LEU A 126 -27.43 -5.53 -4.79
CA LEU A 126 -27.91 -4.15 -4.68
C LEU A 126 -28.47 -3.59 -5.99
N SER A 127 -28.47 -4.37 -7.08
CA SER A 127 -28.93 -3.92 -8.41
C SER A 127 -30.41 -3.53 -8.48
N GLY A 128 -31.24 -3.95 -7.53
CA GLY A 128 -32.64 -3.52 -7.44
C GLY A 128 -32.83 -2.18 -6.73
N ILE A 129 -31.78 -1.67 -6.09
CA ILE A 129 -31.78 -0.43 -5.29
C ILE A 129 -30.90 0.63 -5.96
N CYS A 130 -29.78 0.21 -6.54
CA CYS A 130 -28.82 1.06 -7.23
C CYS A 130 -28.98 0.95 -8.75
N GLU A 131 -28.88 2.08 -9.43
CA GLU A 131 -28.86 2.14 -10.89
C GLU A 131 -27.56 1.58 -11.46
N THR A 132 -27.62 1.02 -12.67
CA THR A 132 -26.41 0.57 -13.38
C THR A 132 -25.64 1.79 -13.87
N LEU A 133 -24.35 1.86 -13.55
CA LEU A 133 -23.48 2.95 -13.93
C LEU A 133 -23.07 2.81 -15.40
N ASP A 134 -23.25 3.87 -16.18
CA ASP A 134 -22.77 3.97 -17.55
C ASP A 134 -21.74 5.09 -17.69
N PHE A 135 -20.76 4.86 -18.56
CA PHE A 135 -19.76 5.86 -18.92
C PHE A 135 -20.40 6.91 -19.82
N ILE A 136 -20.45 8.17 -19.37
CA ILE A 136 -20.95 9.27 -20.18
C ILE A 136 -19.80 10.01 -20.85
N GLN A 137 -18.94 10.65 -20.05
CA GLN A 137 -17.86 11.47 -20.56
C GLN A 137 -16.75 11.68 -19.52
N LYS A 138 -15.56 12.01 -20.02
CA LYS A 138 -14.43 12.49 -19.22
C LYS A 138 -14.50 14.01 -19.13
N GLN A 139 -14.27 14.58 -17.96
CA GLN A 139 -14.29 16.03 -17.77
C GLN A 139 -13.13 16.49 -16.90
N ALA A 140 -12.40 17.50 -17.37
CA ALA A 140 -11.41 18.19 -16.57
C ALA A 140 -12.14 19.18 -15.67
N CYS A 141 -11.91 19.11 -14.35
CA CYS A 141 -12.43 20.12 -13.43
C CYS A 141 -11.31 21.14 -13.14
N GLU A 142 -11.41 22.31 -13.77
CA GLU A 142 -10.60 23.48 -13.43
C GLU A 142 -11.27 24.23 -12.29
N TRP A 143 -10.63 24.23 -11.10
CA TRP A 143 -10.68 25.13 -9.93
C TRP A 143 -11.86 26.06 -9.57
N LEU A 144 -13.00 26.06 -10.26
CA LEU A 144 -14.21 26.75 -9.84
C LEU A 144 -15.15 25.75 -9.19
N LEU A 145 -15.07 25.74 -7.86
CA LEU A 145 -15.78 24.91 -6.86
C LEU A 145 -17.32 24.90 -6.93
N SER A 146 -17.96 25.32 -8.03
CA SER A 146 -19.42 25.40 -8.11
C SER A 146 -20.10 24.32 -8.97
N ASN A 147 -19.39 23.65 -9.88
CA ASN A 147 -20.04 22.72 -10.84
C ASN A 147 -19.55 21.26 -10.84
N CYS A 148 -18.51 20.92 -10.07
CA CYS A 148 -18.10 19.53 -9.84
C CYS A 148 -18.48 19.19 -8.39
N GLY A 149 -19.64 18.56 -8.17
CA GLY A 149 -20.24 18.34 -6.85
C GLY A 149 -19.42 17.47 -5.90
N TRP A 150 -18.45 18.07 -5.21
CA TRP A 150 -17.65 17.44 -4.15
C TRP A 150 -17.61 18.35 -2.92
N GLU A 151 -18.22 17.92 -1.82
CA GLU A 151 -17.86 18.42 -0.49
C GLU A 151 -16.51 17.80 -0.10
N ALA A 152 -15.46 18.62 -0.20
CA ALA A 152 -14.12 18.51 0.39
C ALA A 152 -13.69 17.12 0.92
N PHE A 153 -12.90 16.39 0.11
CA PHE A 153 -11.88 15.52 0.68
C PHE A 153 -10.83 16.42 1.34
N ASN A 154 -10.81 16.45 2.68
CA ASN A 154 -9.73 17.06 3.46
C ASN A 154 -8.44 16.25 3.25
N GLY A 155 -7.76 16.50 2.14
CA GLY A 155 -6.45 15.94 1.82
C GLY A 155 -5.62 17.03 1.15
N LYS A 156 -4.46 17.32 1.72
CA LYS A 156 -3.58 18.46 1.40
C LYS A 156 -2.84 18.36 0.06
N TYR A 157 -3.44 17.74 -0.96
CA TYR A 157 -2.90 17.60 -2.31
C TYR A 157 -3.94 18.09 -3.32
N SER A 158 -4.19 19.39 -3.28
CA SER A 158 -5.07 20.07 -4.21
C SER A 158 -4.25 20.59 -5.38
N GLN A 159 -4.07 19.77 -6.41
CA GLN A 159 -3.69 20.21 -7.77
C GLN A 159 -4.19 19.16 -8.77
N ASP A 160 -5.14 19.57 -9.62
CA ASP A 160 -5.72 18.87 -10.78
C ASP A 160 -6.43 17.51 -10.54
N ILE A 161 -7.58 17.54 -9.85
CA ILE A 161 -8.47 16.37 -9.79
C ILE A 161 -9.22 16.22 -11.13
N LYS A 162 -9.02 15.09 -11.81
CA LYS A 162 -9.76 14.70 -13.03
C LYS A 162 -10.94 13.80 -12.67
N LEU A 163 -12.11 14.06 -13.26
CA LEU A 163 -13.36 13.42 -12.86
C LEU A 163 -14.01 12.64 -14.00
N ILE A 164 -14.61 11.51 -13.63
CA ILE A 164 -15.41 10.65 -14.53
C ILE A 164 -16.88 10.97 -14.24
N ARG A 165 -17.62 11.36 -15.28
CA ARG A 165 -19.06 11.61 -15.16
C ARG A 165 -19.84 10.34 -15.48
N LEU A 166 -20.69 9.94 -14.55
CA LEU A 166 -21.57 8.77 -14.65
C LEU A 166 -23.03 9.22 -14.78
N ASN A 167 -23.87 8.34 -15.32
CA ASN A 167 -25.31 8.55 -15.52
C ASN A 167 -26.08 8.87 -14.23
N SER A 168 -25.73 8.25 -13.12
CA SER A 168 -26.27 8.59 -11.80
C SER A 168 -25.33 9.58 -11.10
N ALA A 169 -25.56 10.87 -11.30
CA ALA A 169 -24.92 11.99 -10.59
C ALA A 169 -25.27 12.05 -9.08
N LYS A 170 -25.66 10.93 -8.46
CA LYS A 170 -26.03 10.78 -7.05
C LYS A 170 -25.49 9.46 -6.48
N LEU A 171 -24.18 9.23 -6.56
CA LEU A 171 -23.51 8.45 -5.52
C LEU A 171 -23.37 9.35 -4.28
N ILE A 172 -24.51 9.68 -3.67
CA ILE A 172 -24.56 10.24 -2.32
C ILE A 172 -24.17 9.09 -1.40
N TYR A 173 -22.91 9.07 -0.96
CA TYR A 173 -22.57 8.40 0.28
C TYR A 173 -23.42 9.01 1.39
N LYS A 174 -24.51 8.33 1.79
CA LYS A 174 -25.19 8.64 3.04
C LYS A 174 -24.26 8.21 4.17
N LYS A 175 -23.41 9.13 4.62
CA LYS A 175 -22.65 9.03 5.87
C LYS A 175 -23.65 8.81 7.02
N ASN A 176 -23.92 7.56 7.39
CA ASN A 176 -24.29 7.25 8.77
C ASN A 176 -22.99 7.16 9.58
N PHE A 177 -22.33 8.31 9.77
CA PHE A 177 -21.34 8.46 10.83
C PHE A 177 -22.10 8.37 12.15
N ARG A 178 -22.06 7.21 12.83
CA ARG A 178 -22.20 7.24 14.28
C ARG A 178 -20.87 7.74 14.84
N PRO A 179 -20.83 8.86 15.57
CA PRO A 179 -19.61 9.30 16.21
C PRO A 179 -19.22 8.26 17.27
N PHE A 180 -18.02 7.70 17.15
CA PHE A 180 -17.30 7.22 18.33
C PHE A 180 -16.98 8.47 19.15
N VAL A 181 -17.77 8.65 20.21
CA VAL A 181 -17.40 9.53 21.32
C VAL A 181 -16.30 8.81 22.10
N MET A 182 -15.31 9.63 22.48
CA MET A 182 -14.07 9.36 23.20
C MET A 182 -14.12 8.24 24.24
#